data_AF-A0A950PVJ2-F1
#
_entry.id   AF-A0A950PVJ2-F1
#
_cell.length_a   1.000
_cell.length_b   1.000
_cell.length_c   1.000
_cell.angle_alpha   90.00
_cell.angle_beta   90.00
_cell.angle_gamma   90.00
#
_symmetry.space_group_name_H-M   'P 1'
#
loop_
_entity.id
_entity.type
_entity.pdbx_description
1 polymer ?
#
loop_
_entity_poly.entity_id
_entity_poly.type
_entity_poly.pdbx_seq_one_letter_code
_entity_poly.pdbx_strand_id
1 'polypeptide(L)'
;MSDVVLSLEAVSKRYVKLDERAMLLRSLLPFARPGRSELWALRDIDLVVRQGETVGLIGRNGAGKTTLLRLLAGVTRPSAGRVTVAGRIAPLISVGVGFHPEMSGRENVYVNGMLLGLTSKQITERLDDIVSFAELERFIDTPVKFYSSGMYMRLGFSVAISADPDVLLVDEVLAVGDLAFQLRCFDRMRDIQERGATIVLVSHSMQAIRNLCPRAVVLRQGRVEYDGEVSEAIGRHHELMSADVAAGEVRTAVNVEHAVVTGGARIVERRLLNGTEVVHHAAVDETLTFEAQVAFERSVESPQLFFSVLRDDGRLAYSLFTEPEQRYQSYAAGEVADVKVRFQCRLGGGTYKLVLQVLTSDGRQMLEPDDAGLLFFVAPAPGSAGLTHLGAEITVDGHSVSDYGEFTLGRRQTP
;
A
#
# COMPACT_ATOMS: atom_id res chain seq x y z
N MET A 1 -21.62 -26.15 -6.47
CA MET A 1 -20.57 -26.15 -5.42
C MET A 1 -20.09 -24.72 -5.30
N SER A 2 -20.02 -24.15 -4.10
CA SER A 2 -19.64 -22.74 -3.93
C SER A 2 -18.21 -22.52 -4.41
N ASP A 3 -18.01 -21.50 -5.23
CA ASP A 3 -16.72 -20.99 -5.74
C ASP A 3 -15.90 -20.25 -4.66
N VAL A 4 -16.39 -20.22 -3.42
CA VAL A 4 -15.75 -19.59 -2.27
C VAL A 4 -14.56 -20.42 -1.79
N VAL A 5 -13.38 -19.81 -1.77
CA VAL A 5 -12.13 -20.45 -1.33
C VAL A 5 -11.71 -19.94 0.05
N LEU A 6 -11.94 -18.67 0.36
CA LEU A 6 -11.73 -18.08 1.69
C LEU A 6 -13.02 -17.42 2.17
N SER A 7 -13.40 -17.71 3.42
CA SER A 7 -14.52 -17.04 4.11
C SER A 7 -14.16 -16.73 5.55
N LEU A 8 -14.36 -15.47 5.95
CA LEU A 8 -14.39 -15.01 7.33
C LEU A 8 -15.82 -14.59 7.66
N GLU A 9 -16.37 -15.14 8.74
CA GLU A 9 -17.72 -14.83 9.23
C GLU A 9 -17.64 -14.31 10.67
N ALA A 10 -17.95 -13.03 10.86
CA ALA A 10 -17.89 -12.31 12.13
C ALA A 10 -16.58 -12.54 12.92
N VAL A 11 -15.45 -12.57 12.21
CA VAL A 11 -14.17 -12.98 12.79
C VAL A 11 -13.58 -11.86 13.64
N SER A 12 -13.28 -12.18 14.90
CA SER A 12 -12.58 -11.28 15.81
C SER A 12 -11.33 -11.92 16.38
N LYS A 13 -10.28 -11.12 16.60
CA LYS A 13 -9.02 -11.57 17.20
C LYS A 13 -8.55 -10.61 18.27
N ARG A 14 -8.42 -11.15 19.48
CA ARG A 14 -7.88 -10.48 20.65
C ARG A 14 -6.55 -11.10 21.09
N TYR A 15 -5.61 -10.25 21.45
CA TYR A 15 -4.37 -10.60 22.14
C TYR A 15 -4.42 -10.04 23.57
N VAL A 16 -3.91 -10.83 24.52
CA VAL A 16 -3.79 -10.40 25.92
C VAL A 16 -2.35 -9.98 26.15
N LYS A 17 -2.12 -8.72 26.47
CA LYS A 17 -0.82 -8.22 26.90
C LYS A 17 -0.75 -8.31 28.42
N LEU A 18 0.26 -9.04 28.89
CA LEU A 18 0.63 -9.06 30.31
C LEU A 18 1.62 -7.92 30.54
N ASP A 19 1.38 -7.10 31.55
CA ASP A 19 2.31 -6.05 31.94
C ASP A 19 3.61 -6.66 32.47
N GLU A 20 4.72 -6.45 31.77
CA GLU A 20 6.05 -6.99 32.11
C GLU A 20 6.53 -6.53 33.49
N ARG A 21 6.17 -5.29 33.90
CA ARG A 21 6.48 -4.78 35.25
C ARG A 21 5.78 -5.59 36.32
N ALA A 22 4.59 -6.08 36.03
CA ALA A 22 3.83 -6.91 36.96
C ALA A 22 4.31 -8.36 37.01
N MET A 23 5.03 -8.86 35.99
CA MET A 23 5.74 -10.15 36.07
C MET A 23 6.97 -10.08 36.98
N LEU A 24 7.76 -9.00 36.91
CA LEU A 24 8.89 -8.76 37.82
C LEU A 24 8.42 -8.49 39.26
N LEU A 25 7.31 -7.76 39.45
CA LEU A 25 6.73 -7.54 40.77
C LEU A 25 6.21 -8.84 41.40
N ARG A 26 5.83 -9.84 40.58
CA ARG A 26 5.33 -11.14 41.03
C ARG A 26 6.40 -12.02 41.65
N SER A 27 7.68 -11.84 41.30
CA SER A 27 8.78 -12.50 42.02
C SER A 27 8.99 -11.92 43.42
N LEU A 28 8.48 -10.72 43.69
CA LEU A 28 8.56 -10.02 44.98
C LEU A 28 7.27 -10.10 45.81
N LEU A 29 6.10 -10.14 45.17
CA LEU A 29 4.78 -10.17 45.83
C LEU A 29 3.87 -11.23 45.17
N PRO A 30 3.73 -12.43 45.76
CA PRO A 30 2.99 -13.54 45.16
C PRO A 30 1.46 -13.29 45.03
N PHE A 31 0.94 -12.23 45.63
CA PHE A 31 -0.49 -11.88 45.61
C PHE A 31 -0.85 -10.73 44.66
N ALA A 32 0.12 -10.09 44.01
CA ALA A 32 -0.14 -9.04 43.04
C ALA A 32 -0.71 -9.63 41.73
N ARG A 33 -1.93 -9.24 41.35
CA ARG A 33 -2.52 -9.62 40.05
C ARG A 33 -1.95 -8.72 38.95
N PRO A 34 -1.30 -9.29 37.91
CA PRO A 34 -0.78 -8.47 36.84
C PRO A 34 -1.91 -7.75 36.11
N GLY A 35 -1.69 -6.47 35.81
CA GLY A 35 -2.53 -5.74 34.87
C GLY A 35 -2.57 -6.51 33.56
N ARG A 36 -3.78 -6.86 33.12
CA ARG A 36 -4.03 -7.45 31.80
C ARG A 36 -4.66 -6.37 30.96
N SER A 37 -4.04 -6.05 29.83
CA SER A 37 -4.66 -5.22 28.81
C SER A 37 -5.00 -6.07 27.59
N GLU A 38 -6.15 -5.79 26.99
CA GLU A 38 -6.65 -6.49 25.83
C GLU A 38 -6.40 -5.64 24.59
N LEU A 39 -5.70 -6.21 23.61
CA LEU A 39 -5.53 -5.62 22.30
C LEU A 39 -6.41 -6.36 21.30
N TRP A 40 -7.40 -5.67 20.76
CA TRP A 40 -8.23 -6.20 19.69
C TRP A 40 -7.59 -5.87 18.34
N ALA A 41 -6.98 -6.87 17.72
CA ALA A 41 -6.33 -6.71 16.42
C ALA A 41 -7.33 -6.77 15.26
N LEU A 42 -8.42 -7.54 15.42
CA LEU A 42 -9.52 -7.63 14.47
C LEU A 42 -10.85 -7.71 15.23
N ARG A 43 -11.91 -7.13 14.67
CA ARG A 43 -13.27 -7.14 15.22
C ARG A 43 -14.28 -7.29 14.09
N ASP A 44 -15.15 -8.28 14.22
CA ASP A 44 -16.33 -8.49 13.38
C ASP A 44 -16.00 -8.43 11.88
N ILE A 45 -14.96 -9.15 11.45
CA ILE A 45 -14.54 -9.19 10.05
C ILE A 45 -15.40 -10.19 9.29
N ASP A 46 -16.09 -9.68 8.27
CA ASP A 46 -16.72 -10.47 7.22
C ASP A 46 -15.94 -10.26 5.91
N LEU A 47 -15.48 -11.34 5.29
CA LEU A 47 -14.72 -11.29 4.03
C LEU A 47 -14.88 -12.60 3.27
N VAL A 48 -15.21 -12.49 1.98
CA VAL A 48 -15.33 -13.64 1.07
C VAL A 48 -14.42 -13.43 -0.14
N VAL A 49 -13.60 -14.44 -0.42
CA VAL A 49 -12.72 -14.50 -1.61
C VAL A 49 -13.03 -15.77 -2.39
N ARG A 50 -13.28 -15.61 -3.69
CA ARG A 50 -13.61 -16.71 -4.61
C ARG A 50 -12.38 -17.20 -5.35
N GLN A 51 -12.50 -18.40 -5.92
CA GLN A 51 -11.44 -19.02 -6.70
C GLN A 51 -11.00 -18.12 -7.86
N GLY A 52 -9.69 -17.91 -7.99
CA GLY A 52 -9.10 -17.10 -9.06
C GLY A 52 -9.19 -15.60 -8.83
N GLU A 53 -9.78 -15.14 -7.71
CA GLU A 53 -9.73 -13.73 -7.34
C GLU A 53 -8.34 -13.35 -6.81
N THR A 54 -7.85 -12.19 -7.23
CA THR A 54 -6.68 -11.54 -6.64
C THR A 54 -7.15 -10.32 -5.86
N VAL A 55 -6.97 -10.35 -4.54
CA VAL A 55 -7.48 -9.32 -3.62
C VAL A 55 -6.32 -8.63 -2.90
N GLY A 56 -6.27 -7.31 -3.01
CA GLY A 56 -5.35 -6.47 -2.26
C GLY A 56 -5.87 -6.20 -0.84
N LEU A 57 -5.02 -6.29 0.17
CA LEU A 57 -5.35 -5.94 1.54
C LEU A 57 -4.49 -4.73 1.96
N ILE A 58 -5.12 -3.57 2.05
CA ILE A 58 -4.48 -2.28 2.32
C ILE A 58 -4.96 -1.68 3.64
N GLY A 59 -4.18 -0.77 4.21
CA GLY A 59 -4.45 -0.18 5.51
C GLY A 59 -3.17 0.21 6.25
N ARG A 60 -3.32 1.07 7.27
CA ARG A 60 -2.18 1.57 8.06
C ARG A 60 -1.44 0.46 8.81
N ASN A 61 -0.26 0.80 9.32
CA ASN A 61 0.43 -0.05 10.30
C ASN A 61 -0.44 -0.21 11.53
N GLY A 62 -0.56 -1.45 12.01
CA GLY A 62 -1.47 -1.78 13.11
C GLY A 62 -2.95 -1.92 12.73
N ALA A 63 -3.34 -1.78 11.45
CA ALA A 63 -4.73 -1.96 11.03
C ALA A 63 -5.26 -3.40 11.13
N GLY A 64 -4.39 -4.39 11.31
CA GLY A 64 -4.76 -5.80 11.46
C GLY A 64 -4.37 -6.71 10.29
N LYS A 65 -3.76 -6.19 9.21
CA LYS A 65 -3.40 -6.92 7.97
C LYS A 65 -2.66 -8.25 8.24
N THR A 66 -1.52 -8.20 8.94
CA THR A 66 -0.74 -9.40 9.29
C THR A 66 -1.52 -10.35 10.20
N THR A 67 -2.41 -9.84 11.06
CA THR A 67 -3.27 -10.72 11.90
C THR A 67 -4.30 -11.44 11.05
N LEU A 68 -4.90 -10.76 10.07
CA LEU A 68 -5.84 -11.36 9.13
C LEU A 68 -5.16 -12.42 8.27
N LEU A 69 -3.97 -12.12 7.73
CA LEU A 69 -3.17 -13.09 6.98
C LEU A 69 -2.81 -14.32 7.83
N ARG A 70 -2.42 -14.15 9.10
CA ARG A 70 -2.14 -15.28 10.02
C ARG A 70 -3.36 -16.15 10.31
N LEU A 71 -4.56 -15.57 10.35
CA LEU A 71 -5.82 -16.31 10.49
C LEU A 71 -6.12 -17.11 9.23
N LEU A 72 -6.00 -16.48 8.06
CA LEU A 72 -6.17 -17.14 6.76
C LEU A 72 -5.18 -18.29 6.58
N ALA A 73 -3.93 -18.10 6.98
CA ALA A 73 -2.89 -19.13 6.92
C ALA A 73 -3.03 -20.25 7.97
N GLY A 74 -4.00 -20.16 8.89
CA GLY A 74 -4.17 -21.13 9.98
C GLY A 74 -3.09 -21.08 11.07
N VAL A 75 -2.18 -20.09 11.03
CA VAL A 75 -1.11 -19.90 12.02
C VAL A 75 -1.68 -19.53 13.39
N THR A 76 -2.79 -18.81 13.42
CA THR A 76 -3.51 -18.51 14.66
C THR A 76 -5.00 -18.78 14.51
N ARG A 77 -5.68 -19.06 15.62
CA ARG A 77 -7.14 -19.25 15.65
C ARG A 77 -7.87 -17.94 15.96
N PRO A 78 -9.08 -17.73 15.43
CA PRO A 78 -9.90 -16.58 15.82
C PRO A 78 -10.27 -16.66 17.30
N SER A 79 -10.51 -15.50 17.92
CA SER A 79 -11.07 -15.43 19.28
C SER A 79 -12.60 -15.60 19.27
N ALA A 80 -13.25 -15.18 18.19
CA ALA A 80 -14.67 -15.39 17.90
C ALA A 80 -14.88 -15.40 16.37
N GLY A 81 -16.02 -15.94 15.92
CA GLY A 81 -16.33 -16.12 14.50
C GLY A 81 -15.69 -17.36 13.88
N ARG A 82 -15.78 -17.47 12.56
CA ARG A 82 -15.32 -18.65 11.80
C ARG A 82 -14.44 -18.24 10.63
N VAL A 83 -13.33 -18.94 10.46
CA VAL A 83 -12.46 -18.87 9.27
C VAL A 83 -12.56 -20.20 8.55
N THR A 84 -12.89 -20.15 7.26
CA THR A 84 -12.96 -21.32 6.38
C THR A 84 -12.03 -21.10 5.20
N VAL A 85 -11.18 -22.10 4.92
CA VAL A 85 -10.30 -22.10 3.76
C VAL A 85 -10.40 -23.44 3.05
N ALA A 86 -10.59 -23.40 1.73
CA ALA A 86 -10.56 -24.57 0.86
C ALA A 86 -9.26 -24.61 0.06
N GLY A 87 -8.72 -25.82 -0.17
CA GLY A 87 -7.50 -26.02 -0.94
C GLY A 87 -6.19 -25.83 -0.17
N ARG A 88 -5.07 -25.94 -0.89
CA ARG A 88 -3.72 -25.78 -0.37
C ARG A 88 -3.33 -24.31 -0.33
N ILE A 89 -2.96 -23.85 0.85
CA ILE A 89 -2.48 -22.48 1.10
C ILE A 89 -0.96 -22.46 1.07
N ALA A 90 -0.37 -21.56 0.30
CA ALA A 90 1.02 -21.17 0.42
C ALA A 90 1.13 -19.78 1.07
N PRO A 91 1.45 -19.68 2.37
CA PRO A 91 1.67 -18.41 3.02
C PRO A 91 3.12 -17.94 2.84
N LEU A 92 3.31 -16.85 2.11
CA LEU A 92 4.55 -16.06 2.03
C LEU A 92 4.67 -15.02 3.16
N ILE A 93 3.89 -15.18 4.22
CA ILE A 93 3.80 -14.25 5.37
C ILE A 93 5.09 -14.27 6.21
N SER A 94 5.88 -15.33 6.08
CA SER A 94 7.14 -15.51 6.80
C SER A 94 8.03 -16.41 5.95
N VAL A 95 8.68 -15.79 4.96
CA VAL A 95 9.55 -16.50 4.04
C VAL A 95 10.65 -17.24 4.80
N GLY A 96 10.83 -18.52 4.47
CA GLY A 96 11.77 -19.40 5.15
C GLY A 96 11.26 -20.01 6.46
N VAL A 97 9.96 -19.88 6.81
CA VAL A 97 9.39 -20.67 7.90
C VAL A 97 9.61 -22.16 7.65
N GLY A 98 10.20 -22.83 8.63
CA GLY A 98 10.60 -24.24 8.52
C GLY A 98 12.01 -24.45 7.97
N PHE A 99 12.75 -23.39 7.60
CA PHE A 99 14.17 -23.55 7.31
C PHE A 99 14.97 -23.81 8.59
N HIS A 100 15.85 -24.79 8.51
CA HIS A 100 16.77 -25.15 9.58
C HIS A 100 18.17 -24.59 9.28
N PRO A 101 18.77 -23.77 10.16
CA PRO A 101 20.03 -23.07 9.92
C PRO A 101 21.22 -23.98 9.58
N GLU A 102 21.25 -25.19 10.16
CA GLU A 102 22.31 -26.18 9.94
C GLU A 102 22.14 -27.00 8.66
N MET A 103 20.95 -26.96 8.03
CA MET A 103 20.70 -27.69 6.78
C MET A 103 21.11 -26.83 5.59
N SER A 104 21.58 -27.49 4.52
CA SER A 104 21.83 -26.87 3.22
C SER A 104 20.56 -26.25 2.63
N GLY A 105 20.71 -25.32 1.69
CA GLY A 105 19.58 -24.82 0.91
C GLY A 105 18.78 -25.95 0.27
N ARG A 106 19.44 -26.96 -0.30
CA ARG A 106 18.79 -28.13 -0.92
C ARG A 106 17.90 -28.86 0.06
N GLU A 107 18.43 -29.20 1.24
CA GLU A 107 17.67 -29.91 2.27
C GLU A 107 16.50 -29.06 2.79
N ASN A 108 16.69 -27.74 2.89
CA ASN A 108 15.64 -26.80 3.24
C ASN A 108 14.53 -26.71 2.18
N VAL A 109 14.85 -26.83 0.89
CA VAL A 109 13.85 -26.95 -0.19
C VAL A 109 12.97 -28.19 0.03
N TYR A 110 13.55 -29.32 0.41
CA TYR A 110 12.76 -30.54 0.69
C TYR A 110 11.85 -30.36 1.90
N VAL A 111 12.37 -29.87 3.03
CA VAL A 111 11.57 -29.66 4.25
C VAL A 111 10.44 -28.66 3.99
N ASN A 112 10.75 -27.50 3.42
CA ASN A 112 9.76 -26.47 3.19
C ASN A 112 8.74 -26.89 2.12
N GLY A 113 9.17 -27.53 1.04
CA GLY A 113 8.26 -28.08 0.02
C GLY A 113 7.26 -29.08 0.61
N MET A 114 7.72 -29.97 1.51
CA MET A 114 6.82 -30.90 2.21
C MET A 114 5.84 -30.19 3.14
N LEU A 115 6.28 -29.15 3.86
CA LEU A 115 5.39 -28.33 4.70
C LEU A 115 4.31 -27.62 3.87
N LEU A 116 4.61 -27.29 2.61
CA LEU A 116 3.67 -26.71 1.66
C LEU A 116 2.81 -27.77 0.93
N GLY A 117 2.94 -29.04 1.29
CA GLY A 117 2.11 -30.13 0.76
C GLY A 117 2.61 -30.74 -0.55
N LEU A 118 3.89 -30.57 -0.88
CA LEU A 118 4.52 -31.30 -1.99
C LEU A 118 5.05 -32.66 -1.54
N THR A 119 4.97 -33.63 -2.44
CA THR A 119 5.67 -34.92 -2.27
C THR A 119 7.15 -34.78 -2.59
N SER A 120 7.98 -35.65 -2.03
CA SER A 120 9.43 -35.69 -2.34
C SER A 120 9.70 -35.76 -3.85
N LYS A 121 8.92 -36.56 -4.58
CA LYS A 121 9.02 -36.67 -6.04
C LYS A 121 8.75 -35.34 -6.76
N GLN A 122 7.67 -34.65 -6.39
CA GLN A 122 7.34 -33.33 -6.97
C GLN A 122 8.42 -32.29 -6.65
N ILE A 123 9.03 -32.36 -5.47
CA ILE A 123 10.13 -31.45 -5.10
C ILE A 123 11.36 -31.74 -5.98
N THR A 124 11.74 -33.02 -6.15
CA THR A 124 12.87 -33.39 -7.00
C THR A 124 12.67 -32.94 -8.44
N GLU A 125 11.48 -33.11 -9.00
CA GLU A 125 11.13 -32.67 -10.37
C GLU A 125 11.22 -31.14 -10.56
N ARG A 126 11.07 -30.36 -9.49
CA ARG A 126 11.06 -28.89 -9.52
C ARG A 126 12.33 -28.26 -8.97
N LEU A 127 13.27 -29.08 -8.48
CA LEU A 127 14.41 -28.60 -7.70
C LEU A 127 15.29 -27.65 -8.52
N ASP A 128 15.61 -28.00 -9.75
CA ASP A 128 16.46 -27.18 -10.62
C ASP A 128 15.79 -25.84 -10.96
N ASP A 129 14.48 -25.84 -11.24
CA ASP A 129 13.70 -24.63 -11.49
C ASP A 129 13.66 -23.71 -10.26
N ILE A 130 13.46 -24.28 -9.06
CA ILE A 130 13.48 -23.54 -7.80
C ILE A 130 14.85 -22.88 -7.58
N VAL A 131 15.92 -23.64 -7.79
CA VAL A 131 17.30 -23.17 -7.57
C VAL A 131 17.68 -22.10 -8.59
N SER A 132 17.28 -22.28 -9.85
CA SER A 132 17.54 -21.31 -10.92
C SER A 132 16.76 -20.01 -10.72
N PHE A 133 15.47 -20.09 -10.35
CA PHE A 133 14.69 -18.90 -10.04
C PHE A 133 15.30 -18.10 -8.88
N ALA A 134 15.81 -18.79 -7.86
CA ALA A 134 16.47 -18.20 -6.70
C ALA A 134 17.87 -17.61 -7.01
N GLU A 135 18.49 -17.98 -8.14
CA GLU A 135 19.89 -17.71 -8.50
C GLU A 135 20.88 -18.24 -7.45
N LEU A 136 20.67 -19.48 -6.99
CA LEU A 136 21.45 -20.10 -5.91
C LEU A 136 22.20 -21.37 -6.32
N GLU A 137 22.43 -21.61 -7.61
CA GLU A 137 23.06 -22.83 -8.14
C GLU A 137 24.38 -23.16 -7.44
N ARG A 138 25.19 -22.13 -7.14
CA ARG A 138 26.50 -22.28 -6.47
C ARG A 138 26.42 -22.43 -4.95
N PHE A 139 25.30 -22.05 -4.35
CA PHE A 139 25.13 -21.96 -2.90
C PHE A 139 24.11 -22.97 -2.35
N ILE A 140 23.40 -23.70 -3.21
CA ILE A 140 22.30 -24.56 -2.81
C ILE A 140 22.73 -25.64 -1.80
N ASP A 141 23.95 -26.16 -1.91
CA ASP A 141 24.49 -27.18 -0.99
C ASP A 141 25.22 -26.56 0.23
N THR A 142 25.17 -25.23 0.39
CA THR A 142 25.70 -24.51 1.56
C THR A 142 24.63 -24.38 2.64
N PRO A 143 24.98 -24.58 3.94
CA PRO A 143 24.05 -24.34 5.05
C PRO A 143 23.43 -22.94 5.04
N VAL A 144 22.11 -22.84 5.24
CA VAL A 144 21.38 -21.57 5.10
C VAL A 144 21.76 -20.52 6.14
N LYS A 145 22.42 -20.90 7.24
CA LYS A 145 23.02 -19.93 8.19
C LYS A 145 24.11 -19.06 7.57
N PHE A 146 24.71 -19.48 6.45
CA PHE A 146 25.70 -18.69 5.71
C PHE A 146 25.07 -17.88 4.58
N TYR A 147 23.75 -17.96 4.39
CA TYR A 147 23.07 -17.17 3.37
C TYR A 147 22.97 -15.72 3.85
N SER A 148 23.09 -14.79 2.90
CA SER A 148 22.59 -13.44 3.15
C SER A 148 21.06 -13.47 3.34
N SER A 149 20.50 -12.42 3.96
CA SER A 149 19.05 -12.26 4.06
C SER A 149 18.36 -12.34 2.68
N GLY A 150 18.98 -11.75 1.65
CA GLY A 150 18.50 -11.83 0.28
C GLY A 150 18.44 -13.27 -0.25
N MET A 151 19.53 -14.03 -0.13
CA MET A 151 19.56 -15.45 -0.57
C MET A 151 18.52 -16.30 0.17
N TYR A 152 18.43 -16.13 1.49
CA TYR A 152 17.46 -16.84 2.32
C TYR A 152 16.02 -16.59 1.85
N MET A 153 15.69 -15.33 1.59
CA MET A 153 14.36 -14.94 1.16
C MET A 153 14.07 -15.34 -0.29
N ARG A 154 15.04 -15.24 -1.20
CA ARG A 154 14.92 -15.73 -2.58
C ARG A 154 14.58 -17.22 -2.60
N LEU A 155 15.30 -18.03 -1.82
CA LEU A 155 15.03 -19.47 -1.76
C LEU A 155 13.63 -19.76 -1.23
N GLY A 156 13.26 -19.16 -0.09
CA GLY A 156 11.93 -19.40 0.50
C GLY A 156 10.79 -18.96 -0.41
N PHE A 157 10.94 -17.84 -1.13
CA PHE A 157 9.98 -17.41 -2.13
C PHE A 157 9.88 -18.42 -3.28
N SER A 158 11.03 -18.83 -3.82
CA SER A 158 11.12 -19.76 -4.96
C SER A 158 10.44 -21.10 -4.69
N VAL A 159 10.59 -21.64 -3.47
CA VAL A 159 9.92 -22.88 -3.06
C VAL A 159 8.40 -22.67 -3.01
N ALA A 160 7.93 -21.59 -2.41
CA ALA A 160 6.50 -21.33 -2.22
C ALA A 160 5.73 -21.14 -3.54
N ILE A 161 6.26 -20.36 -4.49
CA ILE A 161 5.65 -20.17 -5.82
C ILE A 161 5.71 -21.43 -6.70
N SER A 162 6.60 -22.36 -6.36
CA SER A 162 6.76 -23.63 -7.07
C SER A 162 5.88 -24.72 -6.47
N ALA A 163 5.07 -24.43 -5.45
CA ALA A 163 4.17 -25.40 -4.82
C ALA A 163 2.83 -25.58 -5.56
N ASP A 164 2.55 -24.77 -6.59
CA ASP A 164 1.26 -24.65 -7.27
C ASP A 164 0.07 -24.58 -6.28
N PRO A 165 0.02 -23.53 -5.44
CA PRO A 165 -1.02 -23.39 -4.43
C PRO A 165 -2.37 -23.03 -5.03
N ASP A 166 -3.45 -23.45 -4.36
CA ASP A 166 -4.81 -22.99 -4.67
C ASP A 166 -5.02 -21.56 -4.15
N VAL A 167 -4.36 -21.23 -3.03
CA VAL A 167 -4.36 -19.91 -2.38
C VAL A 167 -2.93 -19.47 -2.08
N LEU A 168 -2.51 -18.33 -2.63
CA LEU A 168 -1.24 -17.69 -2.31
C LEU A 168 -1.50 -16.47 -1.41
N LEU A 169 -0.94 -16.48 -0.20
CA LEU A 169 -1.01 -15.33 0.72
C LEU A 169 0.35 -14.63 0.71
N VAL A 170 0.38 -13.36 0.29
CA VAL A 170 1.63 -12.60 0.15
C VAL A 170 1.62 -11.43 1.13
N ASP A 171 2.63 -11.32 1.97
CA ASP A 171 2.77 -10.21 2.94
C ASP A 171 4.07 -9.46 2.69
N GLU A 172 4.05 -8.24 2.13
CA GLU A 172 5.15 -7.23 2.04
C GLU A 172 6.55 -7.69 1.55
N VAL A 173 6.76 -8.99 1.33
CA VAL A 173 8.02 -9.66 1.02
C VAL A 173 8.34 -9.56 -0.47
N LEU A 174 7.45 -8.96 -1.26
CA LEU A 174 7.74 -8.61 -2.65
C LEU A 174 8.83 -7.54 -2.77
N ALA A 175 9.13 -6.79 -1.71
CA ALA A 175 10.20 -5.79 -1.70
C ALA A 175 11.60 -6.37 -1.44
N VAL A 176 11.78 -7.69 -1.60
CA VAL A 176 13.01 -8.39 -1.22
C VAL A 176 13.78 -8.85 -2.45
N GLY A 177 15.11 -8.68 -2.39
CA GLY A 177 16.00 -8.92 -3.52
C GLY A 177 16.33 -7.62 -4.25
N ASP A 178 16.99 -7.76 -5.39
CA ASP A 178 17.24 -6.63 -6.28
C ASP A 178 16.02 -6.40 -7.20
N LEU A 179 16.03 -5.29 -7.94
CA LEU A 179 14.94 -4.96 -8.87
C LEU A 179 14.69 -6.07 -9.89
N ALA A 180 15.73 -6.78 -10.34
CA ALA A 180 15.59 -7.87 -11.30
C ALA A 180 14.81 -9.06 -10.72
N PHE A 181 15.15 -9.48 -9.49
CA PHE A 181 14.42 -10.54 -8.79
C PHE A 181 12.98 -10.13 -8.50
N GLN A 182 12.75 -8.87 -8.08
CA GLN A 182 11.39 -8.36 -7.84
C GLN A 182 10.52 -8.43 -9.10
N LEU A 183 11.05 -8.00 -10.25
CA LEU A 183 10.33 -8.10 -11.54
C LEU A 183 9.97 -9.56 -11.87
N ARG A 184 10.90 -10.50 -11.68
CA ARG A 184 10.61 -11.94 -11.87
C ARG A 184 9.54 -12.46 -10.92
N CYS A 185 9.52 -11.99 -9.67
CA CYS A 185 8.45 -12.32 -8.71
C CYS A 185 7.10 -11.81 -9.20
N PHE A 186 7.04 -10.59 -9.73
CA PHE A 186 5.83 -10.03 -10.31
C PHE A 186 5.33 -10.84 -11.51
N ASP A 187 6.21 -11.20 -12.43
CA ASP A 187 5.84 -12.00 -13.61
C ASP A 187 5.32 -13.38 -13.18
N ARG A 188 6.00 -14.04 -12.25
CA ARG A 188 5.56 -15.34 -11.74
C ARG A 188 4.21 -15.27 -11.03
N MET A 189 3.93 -14.21 -10.29
CA MET A 189 2.61 -14.03 -9.67
C MET A 189 1.51 -13.84 -10.71
N ARG A 190 1.79 -13.12 -11.81
CA ARG A 190 0.85 -13.01 -12.94
C ARG A 190 0.59 -14.37 -13.57
N ASP A 191 1.62 -15.18 -13.82
CA ASP A 191 1.44 -16.55 -14.32
C ASP A 191 0.55 -17.38 -13.40
N ILE A 192 0.74 -17.26 -12.08
CA ILE A 192 -0.05 -17.97 -11.07
C ILE A 192 -1.52 -17.49 -11.10
N GLN A 193 -1.73 -16.18 -11.22
CA GLN A 193 -3.06 -15.58 -11.37
C GLN A 193 -3.76 -16.04 -12.66
N GLU A 194 -3.06 -16.06 -13.80
CA GLU A 194 -3.59 -16.50 -15.10
C GLU A 194 -3.97 -17.99 -15.09
N ARG A 195 -3.29 -18.81 -14.28
CA ARG A 195 -3.64 -20.21 -14.04
C ARG A 195 -4.87 -20.39 -13.14
N GLY A 196 -5.45 -19.31 -12.62
CA GLY A 196 -6.67 -19.32 -11.81
C GLY A 196 -6.44 -19.56 -10.31
N ALA A 197 -5.21 -19.39 -9.82
CA ALA A 197 -4.96 -19.42 -8.39
C ALA A 197 -5.52 -18.17 -7.70
N THR A 198 -5.94 -18.32 -6.44
CA THR A 198 -6.45 -17.21 -5.63
C THR A 198 -5.29 -16.53 -4.93
N ILE A 199 -5.21 -15.20 -4.98
CA ILE A 199 -4.10 -14.45 -4.37
C ILE A 199 -4.64 -13.42 -3.39
N VAL A 200 -4.11 -13.39 -2.17
CA VAL A 200 -4.34 -12.30 -1.21
C VAL A 200 -3.02 -11.58 -0.99
N LEU A 201 -2.96 -10.32 -1.39
CA LEU A 201 -1.73 -9.52 -1.38
C LEU A 201 -1.82 -8.38 -0.36
N VAL A 202 -0.93 -8.38 0.63
CA VAL A 202 -0.66 -7.21 1.47
C VAL A 202 0.58 -6.51 0.93
N SER A 203 0.43 -5.22 0.63
CA SER A 203 1.54 -4.38 0.18
C SER A 203 1.32 -2.93 0.59
N HIS A 204 2.43 -2.25 0.87
CA HIS A 204 2.46 -0.79 1.01
C HIS A 204 2.60 -0.06 -0.33
N SER A 205 2.94 -0.77 -1.40
CA SER A 205 2.97 -0.21 -2.75
C SER A 205 1.57 -0.24 -3.37
N MET A 206 0.91 0.91 -3.40
CA MET A 206 -0.41 1.05 -4.05
C MET A 206 -0.33 0.76 -5.55
N GLN A 207 0.83 1.03 -6.18
CA GLN A 207 1.08 0.66 -7.56
C GLN A 207 1.06 -0.86 -7.77
N ALA A 208 1.70 -1.62 -6.87
CA ALA A 208 1.67 -3.09 -6.92
C ALA A 208 0.25 -3.63 -6.69
N ILE A 209 -0.47 -3.07 -5.71
CA ILE A 209 -1.87 -3.43 -5.43
C ILE A 209 -2.73 -3.18 -6.67
N ARG A 210 -2.65 -2.00 -7.29
CA ARG A 210 -3.41 -1.72 -8.50
C ARG A 210 -3.06 -2.63 -9.67
N ASN A 211 -1.77 -2.89 -9.89
CA ASN A 211 -1.32 -3.66 -11.04
C ASN A 211 -1.71 -5.15 -10.96
N LEU A 212 -1.83 -5.71 -9.75
CA LEU A 212 -2.10 -7.14 -9.54
C LEU A 212 -3.53 -7.43 -9.11
N CYS A 213 -4.16 -6.52 -8.37
CA CYS A 213 -5.44 -6.75 -7.70
C CYS A 213 -6.55 -5.93 -8.36
N PRO A 214 -7.55 -6.57 -9.01
CA PRO A 214 -8.75 -5.88 -9.48
C PRO A 214 -9.65 -5.38 -8.33
N ARG A 215 -9.57 -6.03 -7.17
CA ARG A 215 -10.36 -5.75 -5.97
C ARG A 215 -9.41 -5.51 -4.79
N ALA A 216 -9.75 -4.58 -3.91
CA ALA A 216 -9.01 -4.37 -2.68
C ALA A 216 -9.91 -4.09 -1.46
N VAL A 217 -9.41 -4.52 -0.30
CA VAL A 217 -10.04 -4.40 1.01
C VAL A 217 -9.23 -3.43 1.85
N VAL A 218 -9.88 -2.39 2.36
CA VAL A 218 -9.30 -1.39 3.25
C VAL A 218 -9.58 -1.79 4.69
N LEU A 219 -8.53 -2.07 5.46
CA LEU A 219 -8.62 -2.29 6.91
C LEU A 219 -8.31 -1.01 7.68
N ARG A 220 -9.16 -0.73 8.68
CA ARG A 220 -8.98 0.36 9.64
C ARG A 220 -9.27 -0.13 11.05
N GLN A 221 -8.28 0.01 11.95
CA GLN A 221 -8.41 -0.35 13.37
C GLN A 221 -9.03 -1.74 13.62
N GLY A 222 -8.67 -2.72 12.78
CA GLY A 222 -9.15 -4.08 12.89
C GLY A 222 -10.56 -4.33 12.36
N ARG A 223 -11.13 -3.42 11.55
CA ARG A 223 -12.41 -3.57 10.84
C ARG A 223 -12.22 -3.38 9.33
N VAL A 224 -13.10 -3.96 8.52
CA VAL A 224 -13.20 -3.66 7.09
C VAL A 224 -13.92 -2.32 6.94
N GLU A 225 -13.24 -1.33 6.36
CA GLU A 225 -13.81 -0.03 6.02
C GLU A 225 -14.40 -0.03 4.61
N TYR A 226 -13.74 -0.73 3.68
CA TYR A 226 -14.15 -0.81 2.28
C TYR A 226 -13.71 -2.15 1.68
N ASP A 227 -14.49 -2.66 0.74
CA ASP A 227 -14.23 -3.87 -0.03
C ASP A 227 -14.86 -3.72 -1.42
N GLY A 228 -14.04 -3.53 -2.45
CA GLY A 228 -14.52 -3.21 -3.79
C GLY A 228 -13.41 -2.95 -4.80
N GLU A 229 -13.67 -2.07 -5.76
CA GLU A 229 -12.74 -1.76 -6.85
C GLU A 229 -11.44 -1.13 -6.31
N VAL A 230 -10.32 -1.52 -6.90
CA VAL A 230 -8.99 -1.20 -6.36
C VAL A 230 -8.67 0.30 -6.35
N SER A 231 -9.10 1.05 -7.36
CA SER A 231 -8.84 2.49 -7.47
C SER A 231 -9.62 3.27 -6.41
N GLU A 232 -10.89 2.92 -6.16
CA GLU A 232 -11.68 3.48 -5.07
C GLU A 232 -11.08 3.11 -3.70
N ALA A 233 -10.67 1.84 -3.51
CA ALA A 233 -10.03 1.39 -2.29
C ALA A 233 -8.74 2.19 -1.97
N ILE A 234 -7.89 2.41 -2.97
CA ILE A 234 -6.67 3.22 -2.84
C ILE A 234 -7.03 4.68 -2.50
N GLY A 235 -8.03 5.26 -3.18
CA GLY A 235 -8.53 6.61 -2.88
C GLY A 235 -8.98 6.76 -1.43
N ARG A 236 -9.82 5.84 -0.94
CA ARG A 236 -10.27 5.80 0.47
C ARG A 236 -9.12 5.59 1.44
N HIS A 237 -8.16 4.73 1.10
CA HIS A 237 -6.97 4.53 1.93
C HIS A 237 -6.16 5.83 2.08
N HIS A 238 -6.02 6.62 1.01
CA HIS A 238 -5.36 7.92 1.06
C HIS A 238 -6.16 8.97 1.84
N GLU A 239 -7.48 9.01 1.73
CA GLU A 239 -8.34 9.86 2.54
C GLU A 239 -8.11 9.63 4.04
N LEU A 240 -8.10 8.36 4.46
CA LEU A 240 -7.80 7.96 5.83
C LEU A 240 -6.40 8.39 6.28
N MET A 241 -5.40 8.28 5.39
CA MET A 241 -4.04 8.72 5.68
C MET A 241 -3.97 10.24 5.85
N SER A 242 -4.61 11.02 4.99
CA SER A 242 -4.63 12.49 5.07
C SER A 242 -5.34 13.00 6.32
N ALA A 243 -6.47 12.41 6.70
CA ALA A 243 -7.18 12.76 7.93
C ALA A 243 -6.33 12.51 9.19
N ASP A 244 -5.50 11.46 9.17
CA ASP A 244 -4.64 11.10 10.30
C ASP A 244 -3.33 11.93 10.34
N VAL A 245 -2.79 12.38 9.21
CA VAL A 245 -1.59 13.27 9.17
C VAL A 245 -1.95 14.67 9.67
N ALA A 246 -3.19 15.14 9.49
CA ALA A 246 -3.66 16.36 10.14
C ALA A 246 -3.59 16.30 11.68
N ALA A 247 -3.44 15.10 12.27
CA ALA A 247 -3.29 14.87 13.71
C ALA A 247 -1.86 14.52 14.16
N GLY A 248 -0.86 14.49 13.26
CA GLY A 248 0.51 14.12 13.62
C GLY A 248 1.57 14.64 12.63
N GLU A 249 2.52 15.41 13.16
CA GLU A 249 3.60 16.10 12.44
C GLU A 249 4.37 15.18 11.47
N VAL A 250 4.25 15.43 10.16
CA VAL A 250 5.19 14.96 9.14
C VAL A 250 5.64 16.17 8.33
N ARG A 251 6.85 16.67 8.61
CA ARG A 251 7.45 17.80 7.91
C ARG A 251 7.65 17.47 6.43
N THR A 252 6.99 18.19 5.53
CA THR A 252 7.24 18.07 4.08
C THR A 252 8.41 18.96 3.69
N ALA A 253 9.50 18.34 3.24
CA ALA A 253 10.66 19.03 2.68
C ALA A 253 10.35 19.54 1.26
N VAL A 254 9.59 20.61 1.15
CA VAL A 254 9.71 21.54 0.02
C VAL A 254 10.56 22.69 0.52
N ASN A 255 11.85 22.61 0.23
CA ASN A 255 12.83 23.61 0.59
C ASN A 255 12.53 24.94 -0.11
N VAL A 256 11.72 25.81 0.53
CA VAL A 256 11.92 27.25 0.38
C VAL A 256 13.16 27.57 1.22
N GLU A 257 14.35 27.42 0.63
CA GLU A 257 15.65 27.26 1.33
C GLU A 257 16.03 28.37 2.34
N HIS A 258 15.25 29.45 2.45
CA HIS A 258 15.55 30.57 3.34
C HIS A 258 14.37 31.08 4.20
N ALA A 259 13.19 30.45 4.16
CA ALA A 259 12.03 30.91 4.92
C ALA A 259 12.03 30.35 6.36
N VAL A 260 11.96 31.24 7.35
CA VAL A 260 11.82 30.83 8.76
C VAL A 260 10.36 30.51 9.05
N VAL A 261 10.09 29.32 9.61
CA VAL A 261 8.73 28.97 10.05
C VAL A 261 8.38 29.80 11.28
N THR A 262 7.37 30.66 11.13
CA THR A 262 6.95 31.60 12.19
C THR A 262 5.49 31.42 12.61
N GLY A 263 4.68 30.69 11.83
CA GLY A 263 3.24 30.59 12.08
C GLY A 263 2.49 31.87 11.67
N GLY A 264 1.19 31.94 11.97
CA GLY A 264 0.36 33.11 11.71
C GLY A 264 -0.68 32.94 10.60
N ALA A 265 -0.73 31.76 9.97
CA ALA A 265 -1.83 31.31 9.13
C ALA A 265 -2.04 29.81 9.35
N ARG A 266 -3.24 29.31 9.05
CA ARG A 266 -3.57 27.90 9.13
C ARG A 266 -4.53 27.47 8.02
N ILE A 267 -4.26 26.35 7.37
CA ILE A 267 -5.26 25.72 6.49
C ILE A 267 -6.33 25.02 7.34
N VAL A 268 -7.58 25.49 7.27
CA VAL A 268 -8.71 24.96 8.05
C VAL A 268 -9.52 23.90 7.29
N GLU A 269 -9.61 24.01 5.97
CA GLU A 269 -10.24 23.03 5.10
C GLU A 269 -9.43 22.91 3.81
N ARG A 270 -9.39 21.71 3.23
CA ARG A 270 -8.81 21.44 1.92
C ARG A 270 -9.57 20.32 1.24
N ARG A 271 -9.75 20.42 -0.08
CA ARG A 271 -10.39 19.39 -0.89
C ARG A 271 -9.92 19.46 -2.34
N LEU A 272 -9.99 18.32 -3.02
CA LEU A 272 -9.76 18.23 -4.45
C LEU A 272 -11.08 17.92 -5.12
N LEU A 273 -11.43 18.68 -6.16
CA LEU A 273 -12.70 18.57 -6.85
C LEU A 273 -12.51 18.16 -8.32
N ASN A 274 -13.39 17.30 -8.82
CA ASN A 274 -13.66 17.13 -10.24
C ASN A 274 -15.07 17.67 -10.53
N GLY A 275 -15.15 18.81 -11.22
CA GLY A 275 -16.40 19.57 -11.32
C GLY A 275 -16.87 20.05 -9.94
N THR A 276 -17.94 19.45 -9.40
CA THR A 276 -18.50 19.74 -8.08
C THR A 276 -18.27 18.61 -7.06
N GLU A 277 -17.76 17.47 -7.49
CA GLU A 277 -17.59 16.30 -6.64
C GLU A 277 -16.22 16.32 -5.96
N VAL A 278 -16.18 15.98 -4.67
CA VAL A 278 -14.92 15.79 -3.93
C VAL A 278 -14.33 14.46 -4.36
N VAL A 279 -13.08 14.49 -4.82
CA VAL A 279 -12.36 13.32 -5.34
C VAL A 279 -11.03 13.12 -4.61
N HIS A 280 -10.67 11.85 -4.43
CA HIS A 280 -9.37 11.41 -3.88
C HIS A 280 -8.56 10.60 -4.90
N HIS A 281 -9.12 10.43 -6.10
CA HIS A 281 -8.45 9.86 -7.24
C HIS A 281 -8.78 10.70 -8.47
N ALA A 282 -7.97 10.58 -9.51
CA ALA A 282 -8.21 11.21 -10.78
C ALA A 282 -7.78 10.29 -11.93
N ALA A 283 -8.51 10.35 -13.03
CA ALA A 283 -8.02 9.86 -14.30
C ALA A 283 -7.12 10.92 -14.97
N VAL A 284 -6.31 10.46 -15.92
CA VAL A 284 -5.50 11.34 -16.74
C VAL A 284 -6.40 12.27 -17.55
N ASP A 285 -5.94 13.50 -17.75
CA ASP A 285 -6.60 14.59 -18.48
C ASP A 285 -7.89 15.14 -17.85
N GLU A 286 -8.33 14.61 -16.71
CA GLU A 286 -9.39 15.23 -15.92
C GLU A 286 -8.99 16.63 -15.45
N THR A 287 -9.97 17.54 -15.42
CA THR A 287 -9.76 18.88 -14.88
C THR A 287 -10.11 18.91 -13.41
N LEU A 288 -9.10 19.16 -12.59
CA LEU A 288 -9.22 19.17 -11.14
C LEU A 288 -9.14 20.60 -10.60
N THR A 289 -9.79 20.83 -9.46
CA THR A 289 -9.68 22.07 -8.69
C THR A 289 -9.30 21.73 -7.25
N PHE A 290 -8.10 22.10 -6.85
CA PHE A 290 -7.70 22.09 -5.44
C PHE A 290 -8.27 23.35 -4.77
N GLU A 291 -9.06 23.18 -3.71
CA GLU A 291 -9.59 24.26 -2.90
C GLU A 291 -9.04 24.16 -1.48
N ALA A 292 -8.62 25.29 -0.91
CA ALA A 292 -8.19 25.38 0.48
C ALA A 292 -8.70 26.67 1.13
N GLN A 293 -9.10 26.57 2.40
CA GLN A 293 -9.45 27.72 3.23
C GLN A 293 -8.29 28.03 4.18
N VAL A 294 -7.73 29.24 4.06
CA VAL A 294 -6.59 29.69 4.85
C VAL A 294 -7.07 30.74 5.85
N ALA A 295 -7.07 30.41 7.14
CA ALA A 295 -7.37 31.34 8.22
C ALA A 295 -6.09 32.08 8.66
N PHE A 296 -6.14 33.40 8.79
CA PHE A 296 -5.02 34.22 9.24
C PHE A 296 -5.13 34.53 10.73
N GLU A 297 -4.08 34.23 11.49
CA GLU A 297 -4.05 34.45 12.95
C GLU A 297 -3.48 35.83 13.32
N ARG A 298 -2.86 36.50 12.35
CA ARG A 298 -2.36 37.87 12.43
C ARG A 298 -2.60 38.59 11.11
N SER A 299 -2.51 39.90 11.11
CA SER A 299 -2.60 40.67 9.86
C SER A 299 -1.41 40.37 8.95
N VAL A 300 -1.68 40.05 7.69
CA VAL A 300 -0.69 39.75 6.65
C VAL A 300 -1.02 40.52 5.38
N GLU A 301 -0.08 41.34 4.93
CA GLU A 301 -0.19 42.03 3.65
C GLU A 301 0.27 41.11 2.52
N SER A 302 -0.61 40.89 1.54
CA SER A 302 -0.35 40.18 0.29
C SER A 302 0.49 38.89 0.45
N PRO A 303 -0.04 37.87 1.15
CA PRO A 303 0.70 36.64 1.40
C PRO A 303 1.10 35.96 0.09
N GLN A 304 2.29 35.37 0.04
CA GLN A 304 2.69 34.54 -1.10
C GLN A 304 2.15 33.12 -0.91
N LEU A 305 1.64 32.52 -1.99
CA LEU A 305 1.12 31.16 -2.02
C LEU A 305 2.02 30.29 -2.89
N PHE A 306 2.41 29.13 -2.38
CA PHE A 306 3.24 28.15 -3.08
C PHE A 306 2.49 26.82 -3.12
N PHE A 307 1.93 26.50 -4.27
CA PHE A 307 1.28 25.23 -4.55
C PHE A 307 2.30 24.24 -5.12
N SER A 308 2.44 23.08 -4.51
CA SER A 308 3.35 22.02 -4.95
C SER A 308 2.62 20.70 -5.09
N VAL A 309 3.01 19.93 -6.11
CA VAL A 309 2.63 18.53 -6.29
C VAL A 309 3.88 17.71 -6.03
N LEU A 310 3.85 16.91 -4.99
CA LEU A 310 4.91 15.98 -4.62
C LEU A 310 4.49 14.55 -4.94
N ARG A 311 5.46 13.70 -5.22
CA ARG A 311 5.25 12.25 -5.24
C ARG A 311 5.24 11.69 -3.83
N ASP A 312 4.77 10.46 -3.70
CA ASP A 312 4.87 9.64 -2.49
C ASP A 312 6.31 9.47 -1.97
N ASP A 313 7.31 9.49 -2.86
CA ASP A 313 8.73 9.49 -2.50
C ASP A 313 9.30 10.86 -2.08
N GLY A 314 8.45 11.90 -2.02
CA GLY A 314 8.79 13.26 -1.62
C GLY A 314 9.40 14.12 -2.72
N ARG A 315 9.61 13.59 -3.94
CA ARG A 315 10.15 14.39 -5.06
C ARG A 315 9.11 15.37 -5.59
N LEU A 316 9.57 16.57 -5.95
CA LEU A 316 8.74 17.58 -6.60
C LEU A 316 8.37 17.16 -8.03
N ALA A 317 7.07 17.05 -8.31
CA ALA A 317 6.54 16.81 -9.65
C ALA A 317 6.17 18.12 -10.36
N TYR A 318 5.61 19.07 -9.62
CA TYR A 318 5.21 20.39 -10.14
C TYR A 318 5.17 21.42 -9.02
N SER A 319 5.45 22.68 -9.32
CA SER A 319 5.18 23.81 -8.42
C SER A 319 4.65 25.02 -9.17
N LEU A 320 3.81 25.78 -8.49
CA LEU A 320 3.26 27.06 -8.90
C LEU A 320 3.31 27.99 -7.69
N PHE A 321 3.78 29.22 -7.88
CA PHE A 321 3.84 30.20 -6.80
C PHE A 321 3.38 31.57 -7.29
N THR A 322 2.82 32.38 -6.39
CA THR A 322 2.53 33.78 -6.64
C THR A 322 3.82 34.58 -6.72
N GLU A 323 3.93 35.53 -7.66
CA GLU A 323 5.13 36.35 -7.81
C GLU A 323 5.36 37.26 -6.57
N PRO A 324 6.60 37.42 -6.08
CA PRO A 324 6.88 38.23 -4.89
C PRO A 324 6.44 39.70 -4.97
N GLU A 325 6.39 40.25 -6.19
CA GLU A 325 6.03 41.64 -6.45
C GLU A 325 4.51 41.83 -6.64
N GLN A 326 3.76 40.73 -6.77
CA GLN A 326 2.34 40.75 -7.04
C GLN A 326 1.55 41.03 -5.76
N ARG A 327 1.09 42.28 -5.63
CA ARG A 327 0.18 42.68 -4.56
C ARG A 327 -1.27 42.43 -4.96
N TYR A 328 -2.01 41.66 -4.17
CA TYR A 328 -3.42 41.38 -4.45
C TYR A 328 -4.35 41.70 -3.28
N GLN A 329 -4.13 41.12 -2.10
CA GLN A 329 -5.05 41.30 -0.97
C GLN A 329 -4.33 41.16 0.37
N SER A 330 -4.71 41.99 1.33
CA SER A 330 -4.30 41.85 2.73
C SER A 330 -5.39 41.19 3.53
N TYR A 331 -4.99 40.42 4.54
CA TYR A 331 -5.90 39.73 5.44
C TYR A 331 -5.63 40.20 6.88
N ALA A 332 -6.68 40.56 7.61
CA ALA A 332 -6.61 40.85 9.03
C ALA A 332 -6.65 39.56 9.86
N ALA A 333 -6.25 39.65 11.13
CA ALA A 333 -6.40 38.54 12.07
C ALA A 333 -7.88 38.10 12.16
N GLY A 334 -8.12 36.81 12.01
CA GLY A 334 -9.46 36.19 12.00
C GLY A 334 -10.11 36.09 10.62
N GLU A 335 -9.54 36.70 9.58
CA GLU A 335 -10.06 36.57 8.21
C GLU A 335 -9.63 35.24 7.58
N VAL A 336 -10.43 34.79 6.61
CA VAL A 336 -10.23 33.53 5.88
C VAL A 336 -10.15 33.83 4.38
N ALA A 337 -9.15 33.26 3.72
CA ALA A 337 -9.02 33.28 2.27
C ALA A 337 -9.45 31.95 1.65
N ASP A 338 -10.26 32.01 0.61
CA ASP A 338 -10.58 30.86 -0.25
C ASP A 338 -9.58 30.80 -1.41
N VAL A 339 -8.65 29.83 -1.35
CA VAL A 339 -7.64 29.60 -2.39
C VAL A 339 -8.11 28.49 -3.33
N LYS A 340 -8.07 28.73 -4.64
CA LYS A 340 -8.43 27.74 -5.66
C LYS A 340 -7.34 27.60 -6.72
N VAL A 341 -6.89 26.38 -6.98
CA VAL A 341 -5.92 26.05 -8.03
C VAL A 341 -6.56 25.05 -8.99
N ARG A 342 -6.85 25.50 -10.22
CA ARG A 342 -7.43 24.66 -11.28
C ARG A 342 -6.32 24.17 -12.22
N PHE A 343 -6.28 22.87 -12.50
CA PHE A 343 -5.28 22.27 -13.37
C PHE A 343 -5.83 21.05 -14.12
N GLN A 344 -5.22 20.74 -15.27
CA GLN A 344 -5.49 19.49 -15.99
C GLN A 344 -4.51 18.40 -15.51
N CYS A 345 -5.02 17.22 -15.15
CA CYS A 345 -4.22 16.14 -14.58
C CYS A 345 -3.39 15.41 -15.65
N ARG A 346 -2.20 15.92 -15.99
CA ARG A 346 -1.25 15.25 -16.90
C ARG A 346 -0.15 14.49 -16.16
N LEU A 347 -0.46 14.02 -14.96
CA LEU A 347 0.45 13.23 -14.17
C LEU A 347 0.40 11.77 -14.63
N GLY A 348 1.52 11.06 -14.53
CA GLY A 348 1.55 9.63 -14.73
C GLY A 348 0.83 8.91 -13.58
N GLY A 349 0.63 7.60 -13.73
CA GLY A 349 0.00 6.81 -12.68
C GLY A 349 0.83 6.77 -11.40
N GLY A 350 0.19 7.04 -10.26
CA GLY A 350 0.85 7.04 -8.95
C GLY A 350 0.13 7.85 -7.88
N THR A 351 0.69 7.83 -6.67
CA THR A 351 0.22 8.64 -5.54
C THR A 351 0.96 9.97 -5.51
N TYR A 352 0.20 11.05 -5.32
CA TYR A 352 0.71 12.41 -5.25
C TYR A 352 0.16 13.14 -4.01
N LYS A 353 0.93 14.09 -3.51
CA LYS A 353 0.57 14.99 -2.41
C LYS A 353 0.51 16.42 -2.92
N LEU A 354 -0.65 17.06 -2.79
CA LEU A 354 -0.83 18.48 -3.02
C LEU A 354 -0.49 19.24 -1.74
N VAL A 355 0.32 20.28 -1.84
CA VAL A 355 0.77 21.10 -0.70
C VAL A 355 0.54 22.56 -1.04
N LEU A 356 -0.05 23.33 -0.13
CA LEU A 356 -0.20 24.78 -0.26
C LEU A 356 0.52 25.48 0.89
N GLN A 357 1.70 26.03 0.61
CA GLN A 357 2.45 26.82 1.57
C GLN A 357 2.06 28.29 1.51
N VAL A 358 2.01 28.94 2.67
CA VAL A 358 1.68 30.38 2.80
C VAL A 358 2.85 31.10 3.44
N LEU A 359 3.35 32.14 2.78
CA LEU A 359 4.47 32.96 3.21
C LEU A 359 4.06 34.43 3.32
N THR A 360 4.88 35.21 4.02
CA THR A 360 4.79 36.68 3.98
C THR A 360 5.07 37.22 2.58
N SER A 361 4.64 38.46 2.31
CA SER A 361 4.86 39.14 1.04
C SER A 361 6.33 39.29 0.63
N ASP A 362 7.26 39.28 1.59
CA ASP A 362 8.71 39.29 1.33
C ASP A 362 9.32 37.90 1.15
N GLY A 363 8.51 36.83 1.28
CA GLY A 363 8.94 35.43 1.16
C GLY A 363 9.87 34.95 2.28
N ARG A 364 10.12 35.75 3.33
CA ARG A 364 11.11 35.41 4.38
C ARG A 364 10.54 34.58 5.51
N GLN A 365 9.23 34.65 5.74
CA GLN A 365 8.57 33.94 6.82
C GLN A 365 7.53 32.98 6.27
N MET A 366 7.65 31.71 6.64
CA MET A 366 6.65 30.69 6.40
C MET A 366 5.58 30.79 7.50
N LEU A 367 4.35 31.06 7.09
CA LEU A 367 3.18 31.21 7.96
C LEU A 367 2.45 29.87 8.13
N GLU A 368 2.34 29.10 7.06
CA GLU A 368 1.73 27.76 7.03
C GLU A 368 2.55 26.88 6.07
N PRO A 369 3.29 25.86 6.56
CA PRO A 369 4.06 24.95 5.72
C PRO A 369 3.23 23.85 5.03
N ASP A 370 1.97 23.66 5.45
CA ASP A 370 1.05 22.61 4.99
C ASP A 370 1.65 21.20 5.03
N ASP A 371 2.23 20.86 6.18
CA ASP A 371 2.86 19.57 6.43
C ASP A 371 1.93 18.37 6.22
N ALA A 372 0.62 18.55 6.38
CA ALA A 372 -0.34 17.50 6.11
C ALA A 372 -0.58 17.26 4.61
N GLY A 373 -0.59 18.32 3.78
CA GLY A 373 -1.02 18.29 2.38
C GLY A 373 -2.34 17.54 2.12
N LEU A 374 -2.65 17.26 0.86
CA LEU A 374 -3.77 16.42 0.43
C LEU A 374 -3.23 15.31 -0.47
N LEU A 375 -3.44 14.05 -0.08
CA LEU A 375 -3.07 12.91 -0.91
C LEU A 375 -4.17 12.61 -1.90
N PHE A 376 -3.78 12.33 -3.15
CA PHE A 376 -4.67 11.79 -4.16
C PHE A 376 -3.93 10.82 -5.06
N PHE A 377 -4.68 9.94 -5.71
CA PHE A 377 -4.14 8.90 -6.57
C PHE A 377 -4.52 9.12 -8.04
N VAL A 378 -3.53 9.14 -8.91
CA VAL A 378 -3.74 9.22 -10.36
C VAL A 378 -3.73 7.83 -10.95
N ALA A 379 -4.82 7.47 -11.62
CA ALA A 379 -4.97 6.20 -12.29
C ALA A 379 -3.99 6.09 -13.48
N PRO A 380 -3.05 5.12 -13.54
CA PRO A 380 -2.25 4.89 -14.75
C PRO A 380 -3.13 4.61 -15.97
N ALA A 381 -2.84 5.31 -17.08
CA ALA A 381 -3.42 5.01 -18.38
C ALA A 381 -2.74 3.76 -18.97
N PRO A 382 -3.50 2.80 -19.54
CA PRO A 382 -2.95 1.57 -20.11
C PRO A 382 -1.87 1.85 -21.17
N GLY A 383 -0.83 1.01 -21.21
CA GLY A 383 0.29 1.17 -22.14
C GLY A 383 1.17 2.41 -21.90
N SER A 384 0.89 3.20 -20.85
CA SER A 384 1.69 4.37 -20.49
C SER A 384 2.30 4.21 -19.09
N ALA A 385 3.52 4.69 -18.92
CA ALA A 385 4.22 4.74 -17.64
C ALA A 385 5.11 5.99 -17.61
N GLY A 386 5.32 6.55 -16.43
CA GLY A 386 6.22 7.70 -16.25
C GLY A 386 5.72 8.68 -15.21
N LEU A 387 6.39 9.84 -15.15
CA LEU A 387 6.05 10.93 -14.25
C LEU A 387 4.87 11.77 -14.76
N THR A 388 4.71 11.84 -16.08
CA THR A 388 3.69 12.61 -16.78
C THR A 388 3.06 11.75 -17.87
N HIS A 389 1.78 11.96 -18.14
CA HIS A 389 1.14 11.44 -19.33
C HIS A 389 1.24 12.50 -20.44
N LEU A 390 1.93 12.14 -21.52
CA LEU A 390 2.19 13.06 -22.64
C LEU A 390 1.04 13.11 -23.66
N GLY A 391 0.03 12.24 -23.55
CA GLY A 391 -1.00 12.09 -24.58
C GLY A 391 -0.42 11.57 -25.90
N ALA A 392 0.63 10.75 -25.84
CA ALA A 392 1.32 10.24 -27.02
C ALA A 392 0.54 9.06 -27.64
N GLU A 393 0.37 9.09 -28.96
CA GLU A 393 -0.27 8.03 -29.74
C GLU A 393 0.75 7.33 -30.65
N ILE A 394 0.63 6.01 -30.78
CA ILE A 394 1.42 5.20 -31.70
C ILE A 394 0.51 4.82 -32.86
N THR A 395 0.94 5.13 -34.09
CA THR A 395 0.27 4.71 -35.32
C THR A 395 1.15 3.75 -36.10
N VAL A 396 0.57 2.66 -36.61
CA VAL A 396 1.22 1.68 -37.49
C VAL A 396 0.35 1.53 -38.74
N ASP A 397 0.94 1.73 -39.92
CA ASP A 397 0.26 1.70 -41.21
C ASP A 397 -0.99 2.60 -41.30
N GLY A 398 -0.96 3.74 -40.60
CA GLY A 398 -2.07 4.70 -40.54
C GLY A 398 -3.18 4.36 -39.54
N HIS A 399 -3.04 3.26 -38.79
CA HIS A 399 -3.96 2.86 -37.72
C HIS A 399 -3.36 3.18 -36.34
N SER A 400 -4.14 3.82 -35.47
CA SER A 400 -3.76 3.97 -34.06
C SER A 400 -3.71 2.59 -33.40
N VAL A 401 -2.57 2.26 -32.80
CA VAL A 401 -2.34 1.02 -32.04
C VAL A 401 -2.14 1.29 -30.54
N SER A 402 -2.28 2.56 -30.13
CA SER A 402 -2.23 3.00 -28.74
C SER A 402 -3.61 3.21 -28.12
N ASP A 403 -4.69 2.90 -28.85
CA ASP A 403 -6.05 3.00 -28.33
C ASP A 403 -6.40 1.77 -27.49
N TYR A 404 -6.10 1.86 -26.20
CA TYR A 404 -6.52 0.88 -25.21
C TYR A 404 -7.92 1.29 -24.76
N GLY A 405 -8.96 0.85 -25.47
CA GLY A 405 -10.35 1.12 -25.11
C GLY A 405 -10.65 0.79 -23.64
N GLU A 406 -11.74 1.35 -23.09
CA GLU A 406 -12.17 1.09 -21.71
C GLU A 406 -12.08 -0.41 -21.40
N PHE A 407 -11.14 -0.81 -20.54
CA PHE A 407 -11.07 -2.15 -19.98
C PHE A 407 -12.26 -2.33 -19.00
N THR A 408 -13.48 -2.28 -19.50
CA THR A 408 -14.61 -2.91 -18.82
C THR A 408 -14.33 -4.41 -18.90
N LEU A 409 -14.20 -5.07 -17.75
CA LEU A 409 -14.14 -6.53 -17.63
C LEU A 409 -15.38 -7.15 -18.27
N GLY A 410 -15.31 -7.35 -19.59
CA GLY A 410 -16.34 -7.98 -20.40
C GLY A 410 -16.40 -9.45 -20.05
N ARG A 411 -17.53 -9.84 -19.43
CA ARG A 411 -18.01 -11.22 -19.39
C ARG A 411 -17.72 -11.89 -20.73
N ARG A 412 -16.92 -12.97 -20.73
CA ARG A 412 -16.91 -13.93 -21.82
C ARG A 412 -18.33 -14.46 -21.99
N GLN A 413 -19.06 -13.94 -22.97
CA GLN A 413 -20.06 -14.74 -23.65
C GLN A 413 -19.29 -15.71 -24.54
N THR A 414 -19.23 -16.97 -24.11
CA THR A 414 -18.86 -18.09 -24.98
C THR A 414 -19.99 -18.39 -25.98
N PRO A 415 -19.65 -18.95 -27.15
CA PRO A 415 -20.54 -19.07 -28.30
C PRO A 415 -21.71 -20.04 -28.11
#